data_AF-A0AAN8LHB7-F1
#
_entry.id   AF-A0AAN8LHB7-F1
#
_cell.length_a   1.000
_cell.length_b   1.000
_cell.length_c   1.000
_cell.angle_alpha   90.00
_cell.angle_beta   90.00
_cell.angle_gamma   90.00
#
_symmetry.space_group_name_H-M   'P 1'
#
loop_
_entity.id
_entity.type
_entity.pdbx_description
1 polymer ?
#
loop_
_entity_poly.entity_id
_entity_poly.type
_entity_poly.pdbx_seq_one_letter_code
_entity_poly.pdbx_strand_id
1 'polypeptide(L)'
;MNEANGLTKCFPCTPCDPGQGLFTQTECTTTSNTVCDVLDGYYCRSYSSNSECSFAVAHTQCSPGQSTTAPGTKTTDTICEECQHGFYSQHGVNCTAWTE
;
A
#
# COMPACT_ATOMS: atom_id res chain seq x y z
N MET A 1 6.69 -22.57 -13.36
CA MET A 1 6.96 -22.57 -14.81
C MET A 1 5.63 -22.80 -15.49
N ASN A 2 5.15 -21.81 -16.24
CA ASN A 2 3.72 -21.71 -16.55
C ASN A 2 3.40 -22.31 -17.92
N GLU A 3 4.44 -22.60 -18.72
CA GLU A 3 4.37 -23.14 -20.07
C GLU A 3 5.58 -24.05 -20.35
N ALA A 4 5.44 -24.96 -21.33
CA ALA A 4 6.52 -25.84 -21.76
C ALA A 4 7.60 -25.03 -22.50
N ASN A 5 8.79 -24.91 -21.90
CA ASN A 5 9.88 -24.08 -22.42
C ASN A 5 11.22 -24.82 -22.60
N GLY A 6 11.24 -26.14 -22.39
CA GLY A 6 12.43 -26.97 -22.60
C GLY A 6 13.56 -26.80 -21.56
N LEU A 7 13.34 -26.02 -20.49
CA LEU A 7 14.32 -25.86 -19.43
C LEU A 7 14.37 -27.09 -18.52
N THR A 8 15.58 -27.48 -18.11
CA THR A 8 15.82 -28.58 -17.17
C THR A 8 15.62 -28.20 -15.71
N LYS A 9 15.41 -26.90 -15.43
CA LYS A 9 15.16 -26.34 -14.10
C LYS A 9 14.03 -25.31 -14.15
N CYS A 10 13.28 -25.21 -13.06
CA CYS A 10 12.25 -24.20 -12.90
C CYS A 10 12.83 -22.83 -12.54
N PHE A 11 12.13 -21.77 -12.95
CA PHE A 11 12.38 -20.43 -12.43
C PHE A 11 12.05 -20.38 -10.93
N PRO A 12 12.83 -19.65 -10.11
CA PRO A 12 12.49 -19.42 -8.72
C PRO A 12 11.21 -18.58 -8.62
N CYS A 13 10.50 -18.76 -7.51
CA CYS A 13 9.34 -17.93 -7.21
C CYS A 13 9.77 -16.51 -6.87
N THR A 14 8.99 -15.53 -7.32
CA THR A 14 9.23 -14.13 -6.95
C THR A 14 8.84 -13.94 -5.49
N PRO A 15 9.75 -13.42 -4.64
CA PRO A 15 9.40 -13.08 -3.27
C PRO A 15 8.60 -11.76 -3.24
N CYS A 16 7.66 -11.66 -2.31
CA CYS A 16 7.02 -10.39 -1.96
C CYS A 16 7.81 -9.77 -0.80
N ASP A 17 8.47 -8.64 -1.05
CA ASP A 17 9.34 -8.00 -0.06
C ASP A 17 8.54 -7.08 0.89
N PRO A 18 8.49 -7.37 2.20
CA PRO A 18 7.88 -6.48 3.18
C PRO A 18 8.55 -5.10 3.24
N GLY A 19 9.83 -5.01 2.90
CA GLY A 19 10.57 -3.74 2.77
C GLY A 19 10.07 -2.87 1.60
N GLN A 20 9.35 -3.47 0.65
CA GLN A 20 8.67 -2.77 -0.44
C GLN A 20 7.17 -2.57 -0.16
N GLY A 21 6.70 -2.82 1.07
CA GLY A 21 5.29 -2.67 1.44
C GLY A 21 4.40 -3.80 0.91
N LEU A 22 4.97 -4.97 0.58
CA LEU A 22 4.25 -6.10 -0.02
C LEU A 22 4.25 -7.33 0.89
N PHE A 23 3.22 -8.17 0.76
CA PHE A 23 3.15 -9.49 1.39
C PHE A 23 2.70 -10.55 0.40
N THR A 24 3.01 -11.81 0.71
CA THR A 24 2.55 -12.94 -0.09
C THR A 24 1.07 -13.19 0.17
N GLN A 25 0.23 -12.88 -0.83
CA GLN A 25 -1.19 -13.21 -0.77
C GLN A 25 -1.43 -14.66 -1.20
N THR A 26 -0.73 -15.10 -2.25
CA THR A 26 -0.80 -16.48 -2.74
C THR A 26 0.60 -17.01 -2.97
N GLU A 27 0.92 -18.13 -2.32
CA GLU A 27 2.18 -18.84 -2.51
C GLU A 27 2.33 -19.34 -3.95
N CYS A 28 3.56 -19.40 -4.43
CA CYS A 28 3.83 -19.97 -5.74
C CYS A 28 3.55 -21.47 -5.80
N THR A 29 3.30 -21.96 -7.00
CA THR A 29 3.18 -23.39 -7.29
C THR A 29 4.16 -23.80 -8.39
N THR A 30 4.14 -25.07 -8.78
CA THR A 30 4.95 -25.55 -9.91
C THR A 30 4.59 -24.83 -11.22
N THR A 31 3.36 -24.33 -11.36
CA THR A 31 2.83 -23.70 -12.58
C THR A 31 2.42 -22.24 -12.44
N SER A 32 2.41 -21.68 -11.23
CA SER A 32 2.07 -20.28 -10.96
C SER A 32 3.14 -19.60 -10.12
N ASN A 33 3.39 -18.32 -10.39
CA ASN A 33 4.27 -17.54 -9.54
C ASN A 33 3.53 -17.07 -8.27
N THR A 34 4.28 -16.53 -7.31
CA THR A 34 3.73 -15.88 -6.13
C THR A 34 2.89 -14.68 -6.54
N VAL A 35 1.75 -14.47 -5.88
CA VAL A 35 0.95 -13.24 -6.02
C VAL A 35 1.20 -12.36 -4.79
N CYS A 36 1.69 -11.15 -5.05
CA CYS A 36 1.94 -10.16 -4.02
C CYS A 36 0.76 -9.20 -3.88
N ASP A 37 0.49 -8.81 -2.64
CA ASP A 37 -0.52 -7.80 -2.31
C ASP A 37 0.08 -6.75 -1.36
N VAL A 38 -0.58 -5.62 -1.24
CA VAL A 38 -0.11 -4.45 -0.50
C VAL A 38 -0.40 -4.62 0.99
N LEU A 39 0.63 -4.42 1.82
CA LEU A 39 0.51 -4.46 3.28
C LEU A 39 -0.51 -3.43 3.79
N ASP A 40 -1.20 -3.77 4.88
CA ASP A 40 -2.10 -2.84 5.54
C ASP A 40 -1.34 -1.59 5.99
N GLY A 41 -1.94 -0.43 5.75
CA GLY A 41 -1.28 0.86 6.00
C GLY A 41 -0.39 1.34 4.85
N TYR A 42 -0.39 0.66 3.70
CA TYR A 42 0.36 1.05 2.51
C TYR A 42 -0.55 1.21 1.28
N TYR A 43 -0.09 1.96 0.30
CA TYR A 43 -0.69 2.03 -1.04
C TYR A 43 0.34 1.76 -2.13
N CYS A 44 -0.14 1.19 -3.23
CA CYS A 44 0.69 0.90 -4.38
C CYS A 44 1.12 2.18 -5.10
N ARG A 45 2.43 2.36 -5.25
CA ARG A 45 3.02 3.49 -5.98
C ARG A 45 3.53 3.12 -7.37
N SER A 46 3.94 1.86 -7.54
CA SER A 46 4.44 1.34 -8.81
C SER A 46 3.84 -0.03 -9.10
N TYR A 47 3.48 -0.25 -10.37
CA TYR A 47 2.94 -1.51 -10.86
C TYR A 47 3.94 -2.19 -11.79
N SER A 48 3.94 -3.52 -11.79
CA SER A 48 4.65 -4.35 -12.75
C SER A 48 3.95 -4.33 -14.12
N SER A 49 4.57 -4.95 -15.13
CA SER A 49 3.96 -5.10 -16.45
C SER A 49 2.64 -5.87 -16.45
N ASN A 50 2.39 -6.67 -15.40
CA ASN A 50 1.17 -7.48 -15.25
C ASN A 50 0.12 -6.79 -14.37
N SER A 51 0.28 -5.49 -14.11
CA SER A 51 -0.59 -4.71 -13.21
C SER A 51 -0.58 -5.18 -11.74
N GLU A 52 0.43 -5.96 -11.34
CA GLU A 52 0.65 -6.33 -9.94
C GLU A 52 1.45 -5.24 -9.24
N CYS A 53 1.17 -4.97 -7.96
CA CYS A 53 1.95 -3.97 -7.24
C CYS A 53 3.40 -4.42 -7.08
N SER A 54 4.35 -3.61 -7.55
CA SER A 54 5.78 -3.89 -7.44
C SER A 54 6.47 -3.07 -6.34
N PHE A 55 5.84 -1.97 -5.92
CA PHE A 55 6.33 -1.14 -4.83
C PHE A 55 5.19 -0.37 -4.19
N ALA A 56 5.03 -0.54 -2.88
CA ALA A 56 4.06 0.18 -2.07
C ALA A 56 4.76 1.05 -1.03
N VAL A 57 4.10 2.13 -0.65
CA VAL A 57 4.59 3.07 0.35
C VAL A 57 3.56 3.23 1.45
N ALA A 58 4.02 3.50 2.67
CA ALA A 58 3.13 3.70 3.80
C ALA A 58 2.20 4.90 3.55
N HIS A 59 0.99 4.82 4.08
CA HIS A 59 0.03 5.91 4.03
C HIS A 59 0.57 7.15 4.75
N THR A 60 0.29 8.31 4.17
CA THR A 60 0.55 9.59 4.81
C THR A 60 -0.28 9.69 6.08
N GLN A 61 0.40 10.03 7.18
CA GLN A 61 -0.26 10.46 8.41
C GLN A 61 -0.45 11.97 8.35
N CYS A 62 -1.69 12.43 8.44
CA CYS A 62 -2.00 13.85 8.39
C CYS A 62 -1.34 14.58 9.56
N SER A 63 -0.84 15.78 9.28
CA SER A 63 -0.12 16.57 10.28
C SER A 63 -1.08 17.18 11.32
N PRO A 64 -0.58 17.58 12.50
CA PRO A 64 -1.36 18.43 13.39
C PRO A 64 -1.82 19.70 12.67
N GLY A 65 -3.07 20.08 12.86
CA GLY A 65 -3.74 21.13 12.08
C GLY A 65 -4.50 20.63 10.85
N GLN A 66 -4.28 19.37 10.42
CA GLN A 66 -5.04 18.72 9.35
C GLN A 66 -6.00 17.66 9.90
N SER A 67 -6.97 17.26 9.09
CA SER A 67 -7.84 16.10 9.33
C SER A 67 -7.78 15.13 8.18
N THR A 68 -8.06 13.87 8.49
CA THR A 68 -8.16 12.80 7.50
C THR A 68 -9.56 12.83 6.91
N THR A 69 -9.69 13.28 5.67
CA THR A 69 -10.99 13.38 4.99
C THR A 69 -11.33 12.10 4.23
N ALA A 70 -10.31 11.38 3.74
CA ALA A 70 -10.47 10.04 3.20
C ALA A 70 -9.33 9.14 3.68
N PRO A 71 -9.64 7.94 4.23
CA PRO A 71 -8.62 6.99 4.59
C PRO A 71 -7.90 6.47 3.33
N GLY A 72 -6.63 6.13 3.49
CA GLY A 72 -5.88 5.44 2.44
C GLY A 72 -6.48 4.09 2.06
N THR A 73 -6.25 3.68 0.82
CA THR A 73 -6.60 2.36 0.29
C THR A 73 -5.36 1.70 -0.30
N LYS A 74 -5.43 0.40 -0.64
CA LYS A 74 -4.30 -0.29 -1.31
C LYS A 74 -3.82 0.38 -2.61
N THR A 75 -4.61 1.28 -3.20
CA THR A 75 -4.28 1.99 -4.44
C THR A 75 -4.13 3.51 -4.28
N THR A 76 -4.53 4.08 -3.15
CA THR A 76 -4.54 5.54 -2.94
C THR A 76 -4.04 5.91 -1.56
N ASP A 77 -3.33 7.02 -1.46
CA ASP A 77 -2.91 7.54 -0.17
C ASP A 77 -4.08 8.13 0.65
N THR A 78 -3.83 8.35 1.93
CA THR A 78 -4.70 9.15 2.81
C THR A 78 -4.82 10.57 2.26
N ILE A 79 -6.04 11.10 2.27
CA ILE A 79 -6.30 12.51 1.91
C ILE A 79 -6.38 13.33 3.20
N CYS A 80 -5.54 14.35 3.27
CA CYS A 80 -5.46 15.29 4.37
C CYS A 80 -5.99 16.66 3.96
N GLU A 81 -6.76 17.30 4.84
CA GLU A 81 -7.28 18.65 4.64
C GLU A 81 -6.99 19.51 5.86
N GLU A 82 -6.62 20.78 5.64
CA GLU A 82 -6.40 21.76 6.71
C GLU A 82 -7.69 22.04 7.50
N CYS A 83 -7.59 22.11 8.82
CA CYS A 83 -8.70 22.53 9.66
C CYS A 83 -9.07 23.99 9.38
N GLN A 84 -10.38 24.25 9.32
CA GLN A 84 -10.88 25.61 9.21
C GLN A 84 -10.55 26.44 10.46
N HIS A 85 -10.52 27.77 10.29
CA HIS A 85 -10.28 28.69 11.38
C HIS A 85 -11.27 28.44 12.53
N GLY A 86 -10.75 28.34 13.77
CA GLY A 86 -11.54 27.97 14.95
C GLY A 86 -11.60 26.47 15.25
N PHE A 87 -10.93 25.64 14.44
CA PHE A 87 -10.77 24.21 14.67
C PHE A 87 -9.29 23.81 14.67
N TYR A 88 -8.97 22.72 15.36
CA TYR A 88 -7.63 22.12 15.37
C TYR A 88 -7.73 20.62 15.56
N SER A 89 -6.77 19.92 14.97
CA SER A 89 -6.62 18.47 15.06
C SER A 89 -5.22 18.17 15.57
N GLN A 90 -5.12 17.56 16.75
CA GLN A 90 -3.82 17.22 17.35
C GLN A 90 -3.13 16.06 16.63
N HIS A 91 -3.91 15.11 16.10
CA HIS A 91 -3.41 13.83 15.58
C HIS A 91 -3.68 13.62 14.09
N GLY A 92 -4.10 14.66 13.36
CA GLY A 92 -4.39 14.51 11.94
C GLY A 92 -5.70 13.80 11.63
N VAL A 93 -6.54 13.51 12.63
CA VAL A 93 -7.72 12.64 12.45
C VAL A 93 -8.99 13.48 12.26
N ASN A 94 -9.37 14.26 13.27
CA ASN A 94 -10.59 15.07 13.26
C ASN A 94 -10.29 16.49 13.74
N CYS A 95 -10.85 17.47 13.03
CA CYS A 95 -10.84 18.86 13.47
C CYS A 95 -11.87 19.05 14.59
N THR A 96 -11.39 19.46 15.76
CA THR A 96 -12.23 19.79 16.92
C THR A 96 -12.16 21.28 17.22
N ALA A 97 -13.29 21.87 17.63
CA ALA A 97 -13.29 23.26 18.05
C ALA A 97 -12.36 23.42 19.26
N TRP A 98 -11.63 24.53 19.30
CA TRP A 98 -10.79 24.84 20.45
C TRP A 98 -11.72 25.08 21.65
N THR A 99 -11.51 24.34 22.74
CA THR A 99 -12.10 24.74 24.03
C THR A 99 -11.37 25.98 24.52
N GLU A 100 -12.13 27.04 24.83
CA GLU A 100 -11.61 28.22 25.52
C GLU A 100 -11.04 27.90 26.91
#